data_AF-A0A357C917-F1
#
_entry.id   AF-A0A357C917-F1
#
_cell.length_a   1.000
_cell.length_b   1.000
_cell.length_c   1.000
_cell.angle_alpha   90.00
_cell.angle_beta   90.00
_cell.angle_gamma   90.00
#
_symmetry.space_group_name_H-M   'P 1'
#
loop_
_entity.id
_entity.type
_entity.pdbx_description
1 polymer ?
#
loop_
_entity_poly.entity_id
_entity_poly.type
_entity_poly.pdbx_seq_one_letter_code
_entity_poly.pdbx_strand_id
1 'polypeptide(L)'
;ILAQHRECWQGTVKAIFQPAEEIVIGAEAMIQESVLENPKVDWVFGLHVQPDLEVGKVGVKEGPLMAAADVFSIKIKGCGGHGAYPHLIRDPIMGAAAVVMNLQTLISRSRNPLEPGVLSIGTIQGGTQHNIIPEEVELTGTVRTYDTRLRTDMEAWIRRIVSGTVAALDLTAEVGYLRGVIPVNNHPEAARIAVNAVRNAVGTQALAAAVPVMGSEDFALFLEKASGCLLWLGIRNEAAGIVHPW
;
A
#
# COMPACT_ATOMS: atom_id res chain seq x y z
N ILE A 1 33.09 -8.01 2.21
CA ILE A 1 33.29 -7.04 1.12
C ILE A 1 33.54 -5.62 1.67
N LEU A 2 32.54 -4.88 2.17
CA LEU A 2 32.74 -3.47 2.59
C LEU A 2 33.87 -3.26 3.62
N ALA A 3 33.92 -4.11 4.65
CA ALA A 3 34.97 -4.08 5.66
C ALA A 3 36.34 -4.48 5.09
N GLN A 4 36.39 -5.45 4.16
CA GLN A 4 37.63 -5.93 3.54
C GLN A 4 38.27 -4.88 2.63
N HIS A 5 37.46 -4.00 2.03
CA HIS A 5 37.91 -2.95 1.12
C HIS A 5 37.84 -1.56 1.77
N ARG A 6 37.98 -1.46 3.11
CA ARG A 6 37.79 -0.19 3.85
C ARG A 6 38.65 0.96 3.33
N GLU A 7 39.87 0.67 2.87
CA GLU A 7 40.81 1.67 2.36
C GLU A 7 40.43 2.20 0.96
N CYS A 8 39.54 1.50 0.25
CA CYS A 8 39.13 1.85 -1.11
C CYS A 8 37.96 2.84 -1.17
N TRP A 9 37.42 3.29 -0.03
CA TRP A 9 36.27 4.19 0.01
C TRP A 9 36.29 5.14 1.22
N GLN A 10 35.51 6.21 1.12
CA GLN A 10 35.39 7.25 2.14
C GLN A 10 33.93 7.41 2.58
N GLY A 11 33.73 7.95 3.79
CA GLY A 11 32.42 8.13 4.41
C GLY A 11 32.07 7.01 5.40
N THR A 12 30.77 6.81 5.62
CA THR A 12 30.24 5.84 6.58
C THR A 12 29.13 5.03 5.94
N VAL A 13 29.15 3.71 6.15
CA VAL A 13 28.04 2.83 5.77
C VAL A 13 27.36 2.35 7.04
N LYS A 14 26.04 2.54 7.13
CA LYS A 14 25.19 2.03 8.20
C LYS A 14 24.34 0.89 7.66
N ALA A 15 24.48 -0.30 8.22
CA ALA A 15 23.64 -1.45 7.89
C ALA A 15 22.41 -1.46 8.82
N ILE A 16 21.22 -1.36 8.24
CA ILE A 16 19.94 -1.33 8.97
C ILE A 16 19.30 -2.71 8.81
N PHE A 17 19.13 -3.43 9.91
CA PHE A 17 18.45 -4.73 9.96
C PHE A 17 17.06 -4.51 10.55
N GLN A 18 16.10 -4.31 9.68
CA GLN A 18 14.77 -3.90 10.07
C GLN A 18 13.90 -5.11 10.47
N PRO A 19 13.26 -5.10 11.65
CA PRO A 19 12.24 -6.07 12.02
C PRO A 19 10.85 -5.64 11.54
N ALA A 20 9.87 -6.54 11.57
CA ALA A 20 8.44 -6.22 11.50
C ALA A 20 7.96 -5.42 10.25
N GLU A 21 8.61 -5.62 9.10
CA GLU A 21 8.20 -5.03 7.82
C GLU A 21 6.79 -5.51 7.40
N GLU A 22 6.50 -6.81 7.52
CA GLU A 22 5.22 -7.43 7.10
C GLU A 22 3.96 -6.84 7.75
N ILE A 23 4.11 -6.22 8.93
CA ILE A 23 3.03 -5.52 9.64
C ILE A 23 3.21 -4.00 9.64
N VAL A 24 4.23 -3.50 8.94
CA VAL A 24 4.41 -2.10 8.56
C VAL A 24 4.64 -1.18 9.77
N ILE A 25 5.36 -1.68 10.79
CA ILE A 25 5.70 -0.90 12.00
C ILE A 25 7.21 -0.80 12.24
N GLY A 26 8.01 -1.53 11.46
CA GLY A 26 9.44 -1.68 11.68
C GLY A 26 10.21 -0.40 11.47
N ALA A 27 10.02 0.22 10.31
CA ALA A 27 10.77 1.41 9.92
C ALA A 27 10.45 2.57 10.86
N GLU A 28 9.18 2.75 11.23
CA GLU A 28 8.76 3.80 12.16
C GLU A 28 9.44 3.65 13.52
N ALA A 29 9.41 2.45 14.11
CA ALA A 29 10.04 2.19 15.41
C ALA A 29 11.54 2.50 15.37
N MET A 30 12.25 2.05 14.33
CA MET A 30 13.68 2.33 14.20
C MET A 30 13.97 3.82 13.99
N ILE A 31 13.14 4.54 13.23
CA ILE A 31 13.28 6.00 13.03
C ILE A 31 13.08 6.74 14.36
N GLN A 32 12.09 6.34 15.16
CA GLN A 32 11.85 6.91 16.49
C GLN A 32 13.05 6.67 17.43
N GLU A 33 13.71 5.52 17.31
CA GLU A 33 14.98 5.20 17.98
C GLU A 33 16.21 5.84 17.31
N SER A 34 16.00 6.79 16.40
CA SER A 34 17.05 7.59 15.77
C SER A 34 18.03 6.77 14.93
N VAL A 35 17.59 5.66 14.31
CA VAL A 35 18.45 4.84 13.43
C VAL A 35 19.08 5.63 12.29
N LEU A 36 18.44 6.70 11.83
CA LEU A 36 18.94 7.56 10.77
C LEU A 36 19.86 8.69 11.26
N GLU A 37 20.08 8.78 12.56
CA GLU A 37 20.96 9.76 13.20
C GLU A 37 22.23 9.08 13.73
N ASN A 38 23.26 9.88 14.02
CA ASN A 38 24.51 9.45 14.68
C ASN A 38 25.10 8.10 14.20
N PRO A 39 25.67 8.05 12.98
CA PRO A 39 25.82 9.13 12.01
C PRO A 39 24.53 9.44 11.24
N LYS A 40 24.35 10.70 10.86
CA LYS A 40 23.25 11.12 9.99
C LYS A 40 23.30 10.34 8.67
N VAL A 41 22.16 9.81 8.25
CA VAL A 41 22.02 9.11 6.97
C VAL A 41 21.59 10.11 5.90
N ASP A 42 22.48 10.36 4.93
CA ASP A 42 22.19 11.21 3.76
C ASP A 42 21.44 10.43 2.66
N TRP A 43 21.82 9.16 2.48
CA TRP A 43 21.29 8.28 1.46
C TRP A 43 20.89 6.92 2.03
N VAL A 44 19.72 6.41 1.63
CA VAL A 44 19.22 5.09 2.03
C VAL A 44 18.91 4.24 0.79
N PHE A 45 19.41 3.02 0.77
CA PHE A 45 19.21 2.09 -0.34
C PHE A 45 18.70 0.75 0.20
N GLY A 46 17.71 0.18 -0.48
CA GLY A 46 17.13 -1.12 -0.15
C GLY A 46 17.06 -2.02 -1.38
N LEU A 47 17.05 -3.33 -1.13
CA LEU A 47 16.77 -4.34 -2.15
C LEU A 47 15.60 -5.17 -1.67
N HIS A 48 14.60 -5.31 -2.54
CA HIS A 48 13.48 -6.21 -2.31
C HIS A 48 13.48 -7.27 -3.40
N VAL A 49 13.31 -8.53 -3.04
CA VAL A 49 13.25 -9.63 -4.01
C VAL A 49 11.99 -9.50 -4.87
N GLN A 50 12.11 -9.74 -6.16
CA GLN A 50 11.00 -9.68 -7.10
C GLN A 50 10.85 -11.04 -7.80
N PRO A 51 9.89 -11.89 -7.36
CA PRO A 51 9.65 -13.23 -7.89
C PRO A 51 9.33 -13.30 -9.39
N ASP A 52 8.83 -12.21 -9.96
CA ASP A 52 8.51 -12.13 -11.40
C ASP A 52 9.70 -11.72 -12.27
N LEU A 53 10.79 -11.25 -11.64
CA LEU A 53 11.98 -10.78 -12.34
C LEU A 53 13.06 -11.87 -12.37
N GLU A 54 13.61 -12.14 -13.56
CA GLU A 54 14.64 -13.16 -13.80
C GLU A 54 15.88 -12.96 -12.89
N VAL A 55 16.43 -14.05 -12.40
CA VAL A 55 17.69 -14.05 -11.63
C VAL A 55 18.80 -13.34 -12.39
N GLY A 56 19.57 -12.51 -11.68
CA GLY A 56 20.62 -11.68 -12.27
C GLY A 56 20.11 -10.40 -12.92
N LYS A 57 18.81 -10.13 -12.89
CA LYS A 57 18.24 -8.83 -13.27
C LYS A 57 17.95 -7.97 -12.05
N VAL A 58 18.06 -6.66 -12.23
CA VAL A 58 17.77 -5.64 -11.22
C VAL A 58 16.87 -4.57 -11.83
N GLY A 59 15.73 -4.34 -11.20
CA GLY A 59 14.79 -3.30 -11.58
C GLY A 59 15.07 -2.03 -10.80
N VAL A 60 15.29 -0.92 -11.50
CA VAL A 60 15.42 0.41 -10.90
C VAL A 60 14.48 1.37 -11.60
N LYS A 61 13.72 2.13 -10.82
CA LYS A 61 12.79 3.13 -11.33
C LYS A 61 12.88 4.40 -10.48
N GLU A 62 12.95 5.54 -11.15
CA GLU A 62 12.66 6.84 -10.55
C GLU A 62 11.16 7.00 -10.31
N GLY A 63 10.84 7.65 -9.20
CA GLY A 63 9.46 7.93 -8.84
C GLY A 63 8.79 6.75 -8.13
N PRO A 64 7.46 6.64 -8.21
CA PRO A 64 6.71 5.62 -7.47
C PRO A 64 7.05 4.19 -7.88
N LEU A 65 7.32 3.33 -6.89
CA LEU A 65 7.60 1.91 -7.07
C LEU A 65 6.58 1.01 -6.37
N MET A 66 6.14 1.40 -5.16
CA MET A 66 5.15 0.67 -4.37
C MET A 66 4.11 1.64 -3.82
N ALA A 67 2.87 1.18 -3.68
CA ALA A 67 1.73 2.04 -3.35
C ALA A 67 1.65 2.32 -1.85
N ALA A 68 1.03 3.45 -1.52
CA ALA A 68 0.51 3.70 -0.18
C ALA A 68 -0.54 2.65 0.18
N ALA A 69 -0.74 2.43 1.48
CA ALA A 69 -1.76 1.52 2.00
C ALA A 69 -2.59 2.20 3.08
N ASP A 70 -3.87 2.41 2.80
CA ASP A 70 -4.82 2.86 3.81
C ASP A 70 -5.82 1.75 4.10
N VAL A 71 -6.35 1.76 5.31
CA VAL A 71 -7.40 0.85 5.77
C VAL A 71 -8.61 1.69 6.15
N PHE A 72 -9.80 1.22 5.79
CA PHE A 72 -11.05 1.83 6.24
C PHE A 72 -12.01 0.78 6.79
N SER A 73 -12.87 1.23 7.71
CA SER A 73 -14.01 0.49 8.20
C SER A 73 -15.27 1.31 8.02
N ILE A 74 -16.38 0.65 7.70
CA ILE A 74 -17.69 1.28 7.57
C ILE A 74 -18.67 0.44 8.38
N LYS A 75 -19.24 1.05 9.42
CA LYS A 75 -20.30 0.44 10.22
C LYS A 75 -21.63 1.09 9.86
N ILE A 76 -22.48 0.36 9.15
CA ILE A 76 -23.80 0.82 8.72
C ILE A 76 -24.83 0.36 9.74
N LYS A 77 -25.65 1.29 10.23
CA LYS A 77 -26.68 1.05 11.24
C LYS A 77 -28.06 1.33 10.67
N GLY A 78 -28.98 0.43 10.96
CA GLY A 78 -30.38 0.49 10.59
C GLY A 78 -31.29 0.11 11.75
N CYS A 79 -32.40 -0.53 11.41
CA CYS A 79 -33.39 -1.03 12.36
C CYS A 79 -33.74 -2.45 11.92
N GLY A 80 -33.37 -3.45 12.72
CA GLY A 80 -33.58 -4.86 12.42
C GLY A 80 -35.03 -5.30 12.62
N GLY A 81 -35.34 -6.53 12.23
CA GLY A 81 -36.68 -7.09 12.42
C GLY A 81 -36.91 -8.34 11.60
N HIS A 82 -38.14 -8.85 11.63
CA HIS A 82 -38.50 -10.04 10.85
C HIS A 82 -38.51 -9.72 9.36
N GLY A 83 -37.83 -10.52 8.55
CA GLY A 83 -37.68 -10.33 7.10
C GLY A 83 -38.99 -10.37 6.28
N ALA A 84 -40.12 -10.71 6.91
CA ALA A 84 -41.44 -10.69 6.28
C ALA A 84 -42.11 -9.30 6.33
N TYR A 85 -41.58 -8.37 7.13
CA TYR A 85 -42.14 -7.03 7.31
C TYR A 85 -41.13 -5.92 6.94
N PRO A 86 -40.65 -5.89 5.68
CA PRO A 86 -39.59 -4.96 5.26
C PRO A 86 -39.97 -3.46 5.37
N HIS A 87 -41.26 -3.14 5.41
CA HIS A 87 -41.76 -1.76 5.54
C HIS A 87 -41.62 -1.18 6.97
N LEU A 88 -41.35 -2.03 7.96
CA LEU A 88 -41.20 -1.62 9.37
C LEU A 88 -39.73 -1.50 9.80
N ILE A 89 -38.79 -1.81 8.91
CA ILE A 89 -37.36 -1.89 9.21
C ILE A 89 -36.56 -0.88 8.38
N ARG A 90 -35.26 -0.81 8.67
CA ARG A 90 -34.26 -0.11 7.85
C ARG A 90 -33.12 -1.07 7.64
N ASP A 91 -33.05 -1.67 6.47
CA ASP A 91 -32.19 -2.83 6.19
C ASP A 91 -30.73 -2.42 5.91
N PRO A 92 -29.79 -2.68 6.84
CA PRO A 92 -28.38 -2.32 6.65
C PRO A 92 -27.66 -3.25 5.66
N ILE A 93 -28.18 -4.45 5.35
CA ILE A 93 -27.64 -5.34 4.30
C ILE A 93 -27.82 -4.67 2.94
N MET A 94 -29.01 -4.13 2.68
CA MET A 94 -29.26 -3.37 1.46
C MET A 94 -28.42 -2.09 1.39
N GLY A 95 -28.25 -1.41 2.53
CA GLY A 95 -27.32 -0.28 2.64
C GLY A 95 -25.88 -0.64 2.28
N ALA A 96 -25.37 -1.75 2.82
CA ALA A 96 -24.03 -2.24 2.53
C ALA A 96 -23.83 -2.58 1.05
N ALA A 97 -24.77 -3.29 0.43
CA ALA A 97 -24.71 -3.60 -1.00
C ALA A 97 -24.67 -2.34 -1.86
N ALA A 98 -25.50 -1.34 -1.55
CA ALA A 98 -25.50 -0.06 -2.25
C ALA A 98 -24.18 0.70 -2.07
N VAL A 99 -23.63 0.72 -0.84
CA VAL A 99 -22.33 1.34 -0.55
C VAL A 99 -21.20 0.67 -1.34
N VAL A 100 -21.14 -0.66 -1.35
CA VAL A 100 -20.11 -1.41 -2.11
C VAL A 100 -20.15 -1.03 -3.59
N MET A 101 -21.33 -1.01 -4.21
CA MET A 101 -21.49 -0.63 -5.62
C MET A 101 -21.10 0.82 -5.88
N ASN A 102 -21.56 1.75 -5.04
CA ASN A 102 -21.29 3.17 -5.21
C ASN A 102 -19.82 3.53 -4.98
N LEU A 103 -19.12 2.85 -4.07
CA LEU A 103 -17.68 3.07 -3.87
C LEU A 103 -16.85 2.77 -5.11
N GLN A 104 -17.27 1.84 -5.98
CA GLN A 104 -16.57 1.55 -7.24
C GLN A 104 -16.63 2.73 -8.24
N THR A 105 -17.54 3.68 -8.05
CA THR A 105 -17.58 4.92 -8.84
C THR A 105 -16.38 5.83 -8.55
N LEU A 106 -15.73 5.68 -7.39
CA LEU A 106 -14.53 6.45 -7.07
C LEU A 106 -13.38 6.09 -8.00
N ILE A 107 -13.17 4.79 -8.22
CA ILE A 107 -12.12 4.29 -9.11
C ILE A 107 -12.47 4.50 -10.58
N SER A 108 -13.74 4.30 -10.95
CA SER A 108 -14.15 4.29 -12.35
C SER A 108 -14.57 5.66 -12.90
N ARG A 109 -15.03 6.60 -12.06
CA ARG A 109 -15.64 7.87 -12.48
C ARG A 109 -15.11 9.12 -11.79
N SER A 110 -14.50 9.00 -10.61
CA SER A 110 -13.98 10.17 -9.85
C SER A 110 -12.48 10.37 -10.05
N ARG A 111 -11.69 9.30 -9.92
CA ARG A 111 -10.24 9.31 -10.11
C ARG A 111 -9.88 9.60 -11.57
N ASN A 112 -8.80 10.35 -11.80
CA ASN A 112 -8.19 10.47 -13.11
C ASN A 112 -7.74 9.08 -13.60
N PRO A 113 -8.21 8.59 -14.76
CA PRO A 113 -7.87 7.24 -15.23
C PRO A 113 -6.36 6.98 -15.34
N LEU A 114 -5.55 8.02 -15.54
CA LEU A 114 -4.09 7.94 -15.64
C LEU A 114 -3.36 7.82 -14.29
N GLU A 115 -4.01 8.08 -13.15
CA GLU A 115 -3.39 8.07 -11.81
C GLU A 115 -3.69 6.75 -11.07
N PRO A 116 -2.81 5.74 -11.04
CA PRO A 116 -3.18 4.41 -10.56
C PRO A 116 -3.76 4.42 -9.13
N GLY A 117 -4.86 3.70 -8.92
CA GLY A 117 -5.46 3.54 -7.60
C GLY A 117 -6.39 2.33 -7.51
N VAL A 118 -6.41 1.68 -6.34
CA VAL A 118 -7.22 0.49 -6.04
C VAL A 118 -8.04 0.77 -4.78
N LEU A 119 -9.33 0.43 -4.83
CA LEU A 119 -10.20 0.34 -3.66
C LEU A 119 -10.74 -1.08 -3.62
N SER A 120 -10.55 -1.75 -2.49
CA SER A 120 -11.03 -3.12 -2.29
C SER A 120 -11.84 -3.21 -1.01
N ILE A 121 -12.97 -3.91 -1.08
CA ILE A 121 -13.73 -4.35 0.10
C ILE A 121 -13.21 -5.74 0.43
N GLY A 122 -12.51 -5.87 1.56
CA GLY A 122 -11.91 -7.11 2.01
C GLY A 122 -12.87 -7.95 2.85
N THR A 123 -13.78 -7.32 3.58
CA THR A 123 -14.79 -8.03 4.38
C THR A 123 -16.16 -7.34 4.32
N ILE A 124 -17.20 -8.17 4.46
CA ILE A 124 -18.58 -7.77 4.71
C ILE A 124 -19.17 -8.72 5.75
N GLN A 125 -19.64 -8.20 6.86
CA GLN A 125 -20.16 -8.98 7.99
C GLN A 125 -21.48 -8.40 8.48
N GLY A 126 -22.50 -9.24 8.56
CA GLY A 126 -23.82 -8.83 9.05
C GLY A 126 -24.86 -9.94 8.98
N GLY A 127 -25.81 -9.91 9.92
CA GLY A 127 -26.85 -10.93 10.04
C GLY A 127 -26.39 -12.18 10.79
N THR A 128 -27.37 -12.86 11.39
CA THR A 128 -27.14 -14.12 12.13
C THR A 128 -28.16 -15.20 11.78
N GLN A 129 -29.28 -14.82 11.16
CA GLN A 129 -30.39 -15.71 10.79
C GLN A 129 -30.97 -15.30 9.44
N HIS A 130 -31.43 -16.27 8.66
CA HIS A 130 -31.93 -16.05 7.30
C HIS A 130 -33.27 -15.29 7.22
N ASN A 131 -34.05 -15.28 8.31
CA ASN A 131 -35.36 -14.65 8.39
C ASN A 131 -35.39 -13.37 9.26
N ILE A 132 -34.22 -12.90 9.71
CA ILE A 132 -34.08 -11.70 10.55
C ILE A 132 -33.13 -10.74 9.85
N ILE A 133 -33.59 -9.50 9.63
CA ILE A 133 -32.74 -8.41 9.17
C ILE A 133 -31.95 -7.86 10.37
N PRO A 134 -30.61 -7.75 10.28
CA PRO A 134 -29.80 -7.26 11.38
C PRO A 134 -29.98 -5.76 11.62
N GLU A 135 -29.50 -5.29 12.77
CA GLU A 135 -29.44 -3.86 13.10
C GLU A 135 -28.21 -3.17 12.49
N GLU A 136 -27.17 -3.93 12.14
CA GLU A 136 -25.93 -3.39 11.59
C GLU A 136 -25.21 -4.33 10.61
N VAL A 137 -24.38 -3.73 9.75
CA VAL A 137 -23.42 -4.41 8.86
C VAL A 137 -22.09 -3.67 8.93
N GLU A 138 -20.99 -4.42 9.00
CA GLU A 138 -19.63 -3.90 8.99
C GLU A 138 -18.91 -4.28 7.69
N LEU A 139 -18.23 -3.31 7.10
CA LEU A 139 -17.35 -3.47 5.94
C LEU A 139 -15.93 -3.05 6.34
N THR A 140 -14.92 -3.79 5.90
CA THR A 140 -13.54 -3.33 5.92
C THR A 140 -12.92 -3.40 4.55
N GLY A 141 -11.99 -2.49 4.27
CA GLY A 141 -11.36 -2.40 2.97
C GLY A 141 -10.06 -1.63 2.99
N THR A 142 -9.43 -1.57 1.82
CA THR A 142 -8.16 -0.88 1.62
C THR A 142 -8.21 0.08 0.45
N VAL A 143 -7.43 1.16 0.55
CA VAL A 143 -7.10 2.03 -0.58
C VAL A 143 -5.61 1.93 -0.87
N ARG A 144 -5.24 1.74 -2.14
CA ARG A 144 -3.86 1.75 -2.63
C ARG A 144 -3.69 2.82 -3.69
N THR A 145 -2.64 3.64 -3.60
CA THR A 145 -2.33 4.69 -4.59
C THR A 145 -0.86 5.10 -4.50
N TYR A 146 -0.28 5.54 -5.63
CA TYR A 146 1.05 6.15 -5.65
C TYR A 146 1.03 7.66 -5.36
N ASP A 147 -0.12 8.30 -5.53
CA ASP A 147 -0.26 9.76 -5.46
C ASP A 147 -0.86 10.19 -4.11
N THR A 148 -0.21 11.15 -3.46
CA THR A 148 -0.56 11.64 -2.11
C THR A 148 -1.80 12.53 -2.11
N ARG A 149 -2.06 13.25 -3.20
CA ARG A 149 -3.28 14.05 -3.37
C ARG A 149 -4.47 13.11 -3.54
N LEU A 150 -4.39 12.15 -4.47
CA LEU A 150 -5.41 11.13 -4.68
C LEU A 150 -5.68 10.35 -3.39
N ARG A 151 -4.64 10.01 -2.61
CA ARG A 151 -4.81 9.38 -1.29
C ARG A 151 -5.72 10.19 -0.36
N THR A 152 -5.50 11.50 -0.31
CA THR A 152 -6.31 12.42 0.50
C THR A 152 -7.74 12.54 -0.03
N ASP A 153 -7.88 12.63 -1.35
CA ASP A 153 -9.19 12.72 -2.01
C ASP A 153 -10.02 11.45 -1.78
N MET A 154 -9.41 10.27 -1.83
CA MET A 154 -10.08 8.98 -1.60
C MET A 154 -10.73 8.91 -0.22
N GLU A 155 -10.05 9.35 0.84
CA GLU A 155 -10.64 9.39 2.19
C GLU A 155 -11.91 10.27 2.21
N ALA A 156 -11.81 11.49 1.70
CA ALA A 156 -12.94 12.42 1.66
C ALA A 156 -14.09 11.89 0.79
N TRP A 157 -13.76 11.28 -0.34
CA TRP A 157 -14.75 10.70 -1.26
C TRP A 157 -15.45 9.48 -0.70
N ILE A 158 -14.74 8.59 0.00
CA ILE A 158 -15.34 7.43 0.67
C ILE A 158 -16.37 7.91 1.69
N ARG A 159 -16.00 8.86 2.57
CA ARG A 159 -16.92 9.43 3.56
C ARG A 159 -18.16 10.03 2.91
N ARG A 160 -17.98 10.79 1.82
CA ARG A 160 -19.07 11.41 1.06
C ARG A 160 -20.01 10.38 0.43
N ILE A 161 -19.46 9.37 -0.27
CA ILE A 161 -20.27 8.34 -0.95
C ILE A 161 -21.03 7.50 0.07
N VAL A 162 -20.38 7.08 1.16
CA VAL A 162 -21.02 6.31 2.22
C VAL A 162 -22.18 7.09 2.81
N SER A 163 -21.92 8.32 3.29
CA SER A 163 -22.95 9.16 3.92
C SER A 163 -24.14 9.43 2.99
N GLY A 164 -23.89 9.80 1.74
CA GLY A 164 -24.96 10.03 0.77
C GLY A 164 -25.77 8.78 0.42
N THR A 165 -25.10 7.63 0.32
CA THR A 165 -25.76 6.36 -0.01
C THR A 165 -26.66 5.88 1.12
N VAL A 166 -26.17 5.89 2.37
CA VAL A 166 -26.96 5.41 3.52
C VAL A 166 -28.11 6.37 3.85
N ALA A 167 -27.89 7.69 3.73
CA ALA A 167 -28.94 8.67 3.96
C ALA A 167 -30.13 8.52 2.99
N ALA A 168 -29.88 8.14 1.74
CA ALA A 168 -30.93 7.88 0.76
C ALA A 168 -31.81 6.67 1.11
N LEU A 169 -31.39 5.83 2.06
CA LEU A 169 -32.07 4.62 2.51
C LEU A 169 -32.57 4.75 3.96
N ASP A 170 -32.60 5.96 4.53
CA ASP A 170 -32.90 6.22 5.94
C ASP A 170 -32.00 5.41 6.91
N LEU A 171 -30.74 5.20 6.53
CA LEU A 171 -29.72 4.54 7.33
C LEU A 171 -28.67 5.54 7.82
N THR A 172 -27.87 5.13 8.79
CA THR A 172 -26.70 5.89 9.26
C THR A 172 -25.43 5.07 9.12
N ALA A 173 -24.27 5.72 9.08
CA ALA A 173 -23.00 5.01 9.04
C ALA A 173 -21.88 5.76 9.77
N GLU A 174 -20.99 4.99 10.38
CA GLU A 174 -19.72 5.45 10.94
C GLU A 174 -18.59 4.98 10.03
N VAL A 175 -17.69 5.90 9.65
CA VAL A 175 -16.55 5.59 8.78
C VAL A 175 -15.25 5.79 9.56
N GLY A 176 -14.55 4.69 9.85
CA GLY A 176 -13.16 4.69 10.29
C GLY A 176 -12.23 4.75 9.09
N TYR A 177 -11.17 5.55 9.18
CA TYR A 177 -10.14 5.62 8.14
C TYR A 177 -8.79 5.76 8.80
N LEU A 178 -7.89 4.81 8.53
CA LEU A 178 -6.52 4.79 9.00
C LEU A 178 -5.59 4.95 7.80
N ARG A 179 -4.86 6.06 7.80
CA ARG A 179 -3.74 6.25 6.88
C ARG A 179 -2.59 5.36 7.31
N GLY A 180 -2.28 4.33 6.54
CA GLY A 180 -1.12 3.48 6.81
C GLY A 180 0.13 4.07 6.17
N VAL A 181 0.96 3.22 5.57
CA VAL A 181 2.21 3.66 4.98
C VAL A 181 2.00 4.48 3.71
N ILE A 182 2.89 5.45 3.52
CA ILE A 182 3.04 6.26 2.29
C ILE A 182 3.62 5.43 1.13
N PRO A 183 3.57 5.91 -0.13
CA PRO A 183 4.12 5.15 -1.25
C PRO A 183 5.65 5.17 -1.24
N VAL A 184 6.28 4.08 -1.68
CA VAL A 184 7.72 4.07 -1.98
C VAL A 184 7.94 4.91 -3.22
N ASN A 185 8.59 6.06 -3.04
CA ASN A 185 8.89 7.01 -4.10
C ASN A 185 10.39 7.25 -4.18
N ASN A 186 11.03 6.62 -5.18
CA ASN A 186 12.48 6.68 -5.33
C ASN A 186 12.93 8.07 -5.76
N HIS A 187 13.91 8.63 -5.05
CA HIS A 187 14.49 9.92 -5.37
C HIS A 187 15.24 9.84 -6.73
N PRO A 188 15.07 10.81 -7.66
CA PRO A 188 15.65 10.76 -9.00
C PRO A 188 17.17 10.51 -9.00
N GLU A 189 17.88 11.25 -8.15
CA GLU A 189 19.34 11.13 -8.05
C GLU A 189 19.77 9.80 -7.42
N ALA A 190 19.00 9.26 -6.46
CA ALA A 190 19.29 7.96 -5.86
C ALA A 190 19.08 6.84 -6.87
N ALA A 191 18.00 6.90 -7.66
CA ALA A 191 17.76 5.96 -8.74
C ALA A 191 18.89 6.00 -9.78
N ARG A 192 19.39 7.19 -10.14
CA ARG A 192 20.54 7.34 -11.06
C ARG A 192 21.82 6.72 -10.49
N ILE A 193 22.11 6.94 -9.21
CA ILE A 193 23.25 6.32 -8.51
C ILE A 193 23.11 4.79 -8.56
N ALA A 194 21.93 4.27 -8.24
CA ALA A 194 21.64 2.85 -8.21
C ALA A 194 21.77 2.19 -9.59
N VAL A 195 21.26 2.83 -10.65
CA VAL A 195 21.45 2.38 -12.05
C VAL A 195 22.93 2.27 -12.41
N ASN A 196 23.74 3.26 -12.05
CA ASN A 196 25.18 3.23 -12.34
C ASN A 196 25.91 2.16 -11.51
N ALA A 197 25.51 1.97 -10.25
CA ALA A 197 26.06 0.91 -9.40
C ALA A 197 25.80 -0.48 -9.99
N VAL A 198 24.57 -0.74 -10.45
CA VAL A 198 24.22 -2.01 -11.13
C VAL A 198 25.05 -2.19 -12.41
N ARG A 199 25.14 -1.17 -13.27
CA ARG A 199 25.95 -1.24 -14.49
C ARG A 199 27.40 -1.61 -14.21
N ASN A 200 28.00 -1.00 -13.18
CA ASN A 200 29.39 -1.22 -12.85
C ASN A 200 29.63 -2.57 -12.18
N ALA A 201 28.68 -3.06 -11.38
CA ALA A 201 28.84 -4.28 -10.59
C ALA A 201 28.51 -5.56 -11.38
N VAL A 202 27.42 -5.54 -12.17
CA VAL A 202 26.87 -6.73 -12.85
C VAL A 202 26.69 -6.54 -14.36
N GLY A 203 26.93 -5.34 -14.88
CA GLY A 203 26.82 -5.01 -16.30
C GLY A 203 25.45 -4.45 -16.70
N THR A 204 25.43 -3.71 -17.82
CA THR A 204 24.22 -3.03 -18.31
C THR A 204 23.08 -3.98 -18.63
N GLN A 205 23.37 -5.21 -19.06
CA GLN A 205 22.40 -6.26 -19.35
C GLN A 205 21.62 -6.75 -18.12
N ALA A 206 22.09 -6.44 -16.90
CA ALA A 206 21.39 -6.76 -15.67
C ALA A 206 20.24 -5.79 -15.39
N LEU A 207 20.25 -4.58 -15.97
CA LEU A 207 19.15 -3.64 -15.79
C LEU A 207 17.89 -4.14 -16.51
N ALA A 208 16.78 -4.14 -15.78
CA ALA A 208 15.46 -4.45 -16.30
C ALA A 208 14.48 -3.32 -16.00
N ALA A 209 13.35 -3.33 -16.71
CA ALA A 209 12.25 -2.44 -16.38
C ALA A 209 11.73 -2.76 -14.98
N ALA A 210 11.73 -1.78 -14.08
CA ALA A 210 11.07 -1.90 -12.79
C ALA A 210 9.57 -1.61 -12.96
N VAL A 211 8.77 -2.66 -12.83
CA VAL A 211 7.32 -2.58 -12.82
C VAL A 211 6.86 -2.18 -11.41
N PRO A 212 6.10 -1.08 -11.23
CA PRO A 212 5.51 -0.73 -9.95
C PRO A 212 4.44 -1.74 -9.52
N VAL A 213 4.30 -1.95 -8.22
CA VAL A 213 3.28 -2.85 -7.64
C VAL A 213 2.36 -2.11 -6.66
N MET A 214 1.13 -2.59 -6.54
CA MET A 214 0.14 -2.03 -5.59
C MET A 214 0.31 -2.53 -4.15
N GLY A 215 1.32 -3.38 -3.91
CA GLY A 215 1.80 -3.68 -2.57
C GLY A 215 2.40 -2.44 -1.91
N SER A 216 2.58 -2.49 -0.60
CA SER A 216 3.16 -1.42 0.21
C SER A 216 4.38 -1.91 0.96
N GLU A 217 5.20 -1.00 1.43
CA GLU A 217 6.50 -1.30 2.02
C GLU A 217 6.90 -0.12 2.94
N ASP A 218 7.24 -0.40 4.20
CA ASP A 218 7.56 0.63 5.21
C ASP A 218 8.96 1.22 5.06
N PHE A 219 9.81 0.69 4.17
CA PHE A 219 11.01 1.39 3.67
C PHE A 219 10.68 2.80 3.14
N ALA A 220 9.44 3.03 2.69
CA ALA A 220 8.96 4.37 2.32
C ALA A 220 9.19 5.41 3.43
N LEU A 221 9.09 5.03 4.71
CA LEU A 221 9.30 5.94 5.84
C LEU A 221 10.76 6.39 5.96
N PHE A 222 11.73 5.57 5.56
CA PHE A 222 13.12 6.02 5.47
C PHE A 222 13.29 7.06 4.35
N LEU A 223 12.54 6.92 3.25
CA LEU A 223 12.58 7.86 2.12
C LEU A 223 12.00 9.25 2.44
N GLU A 224 11.18 9.38 3.49
CA GLU A 224 10.77 10.71 3.99
C GLU A 224 11.89 11.45 4.72
N LYS A 225 12.88 10.72 5.22
CA LYS A 225 13.95 11.25 6.08
C LYS A 225 15.29 11.38 5.37
N ALA A 226 15.51 10.60 4.31
CA ALA A 226 16.74 10.58 3.53
C ALA A 226 16.45 10.35 2.04
N SER A 227 17.32 10.87 1.16
CA SER A 227 17.21 10.55 -0.27
C SER A 227 17.50 9.08 -0.48
N GLY A 228 16.72 8.38 -1.29
CA GLY A 228 16.93 6.94 -1.39
C GLY A 228 16.25 6.26 -2.55
N CYS A 229 16.57 4.97 -2.67
CA CYS A 229 16.05 4.12 -3.73
C CYS A 229 15.88 2.68 -3.22
N LEU A 230 14.67 2.15 -3.36
CA LEU A 230 14.39 0.73 -3.28
C LEU A 230 14.52 0.11 -4.68
N LEU A 231 15.20 -1.03 -4.77
CA LEU A 231 15.46 -1.74 -6.02
C LEU A 231 14.79 -3.11 -6.00
N TRP A 232 14.31 -3.55 -7.16
CA TRP A 232 13.91 -4.94 -7.35
C TRP A 232 15.11 -5.82 -7.65
N LEU A 233 15.26 -6.91 -6.91
CA LEU A 233 16.24 -7.96 -7.17
C LEU A 233 15.53 -9.19 -7.75
N GLY A 234 15.84 -9.54 -9.00
CA GLY A 234 15.26 -10.70 -9.65
C GLY A 234 15.71 -12.01 -9.01
N ILE A 235 14.75 -12.87 -8.73
CA ILE A 235 14.98 -14.22 -8.16
C ILE A 235 14.32 -15.33 -8.97
N ARG A 236 13.55 -15.02 -10.02
CA ARG A 236 12.88 -16.01 -10.86
C ARG A 236 13.93 -16.88 -11.56
N ASN A 237 13.83 -18.19 -11.40
CA ASN A 237 14.75 -19.14 -12.00
C ASN A 237 14.00 -20.42 -12.40
N GLU A 238 13.66 -20.54 -13.68
CA GLU A 238 12.92 -21.68 -14.21
C GLU A 238 13.72 -22.99 -14.09
N ALA A 239 15.03 -22.95 -14.33
CA ALA A 239 15.88 -24.12 -14.23
C ALA A 239 15.96 -24.69 -12.80
N ALA A 240 15.78 -23.82 -11.79
CA ALA A 240 15.74 -24.21 -10.38
C ALA A 240 14.31 -24.41 -9.83
N GLY A 241 13.26 -24.28 -10.66
CA GLY A 241 11.87 -24.37 -10.23
C GLY A 241 11.36 -23.19 -9.38
N ILE A 242 12.10 -22.08 -9.34
CA ILE A 242 11.74 -20.86 -8.59
C ILE A 242 10.90 -19.98 -9.52
N VAL A 243 9.61 -20.32 -9.67
CA VAL A 243 8.72 -19.73 -10.69
C VAL A 243 7.38 -19.22 -10.16
N HIS A 244 7.11 -19.44 -8.87
CA HIS A 244 5.85 -19.05 -8.24
C HIS A 244 5.97 -17.64 -7.65
N PRO A 245 4.98 -16.76 -7.91
CA PRO A 245 4.90 -15.46 -7.26
C PRO A 245 4.36 -15.61 -5.82
N TRP A 246 4.79 -14.70 -4.94
CA TRP A 246 4.31 -14.42 -3.58
C TRP A 246 3.72 -15.61 -2.81
#